data_AF-A0A851HL91-F1
#
_entry.id   AF-A0A851HL91-F1
#
_cell.length_a   1.000
_cell.length_b   1.000
_cell.length_c   1.000
_cell.angle_alpha   90.00
_cell.angle_beta   90.00
_cell.angle_gamma   90.00
#
_symmetry.space_group_name_H-M   'P 1'
#
loop_
_entity.id
_entity.type
_entity.pdbx_description
1 polymer ?
#
loop_
_entity_poly.entity_id
_entity_poly.type
_entity_poly.pdbx_seq_one_letter_code
_entity_poly.pdbx_strand_id
1 'polypeptide(L)' 'MKRDGLVEIWTREEAGARCEAIFAEVGNVEKFRRRGRDFELDAEELVLYDELTTLEYLLDE' A
#
# COMPACT_ATOMS: atom_id res chain seq x y z
N MET A 1 -23.14 5.87 13.57
CA MET A 1 -22.56 4.87 12.66
C MET A 1 -21.38 4.24 13.37
N LYS A 2 -21.55 3.01 13.89
CA LYS A 2 -20.43 2.24 14.44
C LYS A 2 -19.68 1.69 13.23
N ARG A 3 -18.46 2.15 12.99
CA ARG A 3 -17.55 1.43 12.10
C ARG A 3 -17.15 0.19 12.89
N ASP A 4 -17.82 -0.93 12.65
CA ASP A 4 -17.28 -2.24 13.00
C ASP A 4 -16.08 -2.41 12.08
N GLY A 5 -14.94 -1.84 12.50
CA GLY A 5 -13.68 -1.96 11.80
C GLY A 5 -13.27 -3.41 11.87
N LEU A 6 -13.52 -4.14 10.79
CA LEU A 6 -12.90 -5.43 10.57
C LEU A 6 -11.40 -5.18 10.61
N VAL A 7 -10.73 -5.65 11.66
CA VAL A 7 -9.28 -5.71 11.69
C VAL A 7 -8.93 -6.71 10.60
N GLU A 8 -8.37 -6.22 9.50
CA GLU A 8 -7.88 -7.08 8.44
C GLU A 8 -6.60 -7.74 8.94
N ILE A 9 -6.67 -9.04 9.18
CA ILE A 9 -5.53 -9.84 9.65
C ILE A 9 -4.83 -10.38 8.42
N TRP A 10 -3.63 -9.91 8.17
CA TRP A 10 -2.77 -10.38 7.10
C TRP A 10 -1.76 -11.38 7.65
N THR A 11 -1.60 -12.52 6.98
CA THR A 11 -0.37 -13.30 7.09
C THR A 11 0.77 -12.59 6.37
N ARG A 12 2.02 -12.93 6.72
CA ARG A 12 3.20 -12.37 6.03
C ARG A 12 3.19 -12.66 4.54
N GLU A 13 2.72 -13.85 4.14
CA GLU A 13 2.64 -14.26 2.74
C GLU A 13 1.60 -13.43 1.98
N GLU A 14 0.41 -13.24 2.55
CA GLU A 14 -0.64 -12.40 1.94
C GLU A 14 -0.18 -10.95 1.80
N ALA A 15 0.49 -10.40 2.82
CA ALA A 15 1.01 -9.04 2.78
C ALA A 15 2.07 -8.88 1.68
N GLY A 16 3.00 -9.84 1.56
CA GLY A 16 4.00 -9.86 0.50
C GLY A 16 3.37 -9.96 -0.90
N ALA A 17 2.40 -10.86 -1.08
CA ALA A 17 1.68 -11.00 -2.34
C ALA A 17 0.93 -9.72 -2.73
N ARG A 18 0.37 -9.00 -1.74
CA ARG A 18 -0.29 -7.72 -2.00
C ARG A 18 0.70 -6.62 -2.38
N CYS A 19 1.87 -6.55 -1.75
CA CYS A 19 2.95 -5.65 -2.18
C CYS A 19 3.34 -5.90 -3.64
N GLU A 20 3.56 -7.17 -4.03
CA GLU A 20 3.89 -7.52 -5.41
C GLU A 20 2.79 -7.12 -6.40
N ALA A 21 1.52 -7.28 -6.02
CA ALA A 21 0.39 -6.85 -6.84
C ALA A 21 0.38 -5.32 -7.03
N ILE A 22 0.63 -4.54 -5.96
CA ILE A 22 0.75 -3.08 -6.06
C ILE A 22 1.93 -2.70 -6.96
N PHE A 23 3.08 -3.38 -6.85
CA PHE A 23 4.24 -3.12 -7.70
C PHE A 23 3.95 -3.36 -9.18
N ALA A 24 3.22 -4.42 -9.51
CA ALA A 24 2.79 -4.69 -10.88
C ALA A 24 1.81 -3.63 -11.40
N GLU A 25 0.95 -3.09 -10.54
CA GLU A 25 -0.03 -2.06 -10.89
C GLU A 25 0.61 -0.70 -11.14
N VAL A 26 1.53 -0.26 -10.26
CA VAL A 26 2.18 1.06 -10.37
C VAL A 26 3.36 1.08 -11.34
N GLY A 27 3.92 -0.09 -11.66
CA GLY A 27 5.07 -0.27 -12.53
C GLY A 27 6.38 0.23 -11.91
N ASN A 28 6.64 1.55 -11.95
CA ASN A 28 7.87 2.14 -11.40
C ASN A 28 7.68 2.51 -9.93
N VAL A 29 7.95 1.55 -9.05
CA VAL A 29 7.78 1.66 -7.59
C VAL A 29 8.58 2.81 -6.99
N GLU A 30 9.85 3.00 -7.40
CA GLU A 30 10.67 4.10 -6.87
C GLU A 30 10.08 5.47 -7.21
N LYS A 31 9.64 5.65 -8.45
CA LYS A 31 8.97 6.88 -8.90
C LYS A 31 7.64 7.07 -8.17
N PHE A 32 6.88 5.99 -7.98
CA PHE A 32 5.62 6.02 -7.24
C PHE A 32 5.83 6.46 -5.79
N ARG A 33 6.78 5.83 -5.07
CA ARG A 33 7.14 6.21 -3.70
C ARG A 33 7.59 7.68 -3.60
N ARG A 34 8.37 8.17 -4.56
CA ARG A 34 8.78 9.58 -4.60
C ARG A 34 7.56 10.50 -4.74
N ARG A 35 6.68 10.24 -5.71
CA ARG A 35 5.46 11.03 -5.93
C ARG A 35 4.53 11.02 -4.72
N GLY A 36 4.42 9.88 -4.02
CA GLY A 36 3.64 9.78 -2.78
C GLY A 36 4.15 10.69 -1.67
N ARG A 37 5.48 10.75 -1.47
CA ARG A 37 6.10 11.68 -0.51
C ARG A 37 5.95 13.15 -0.90
N ASP A 38 5.92 13.43 -2.20
CA ASP A 38 5.81 14.79 -2.74
C ASP A 38 4.35 15.26 -2.93
N PHE A 39 3.36 14.45 -2.51
CA PHE A 39 1.92 14.71 -2.65
C PHE A 39 1.47 14.90 -4.11
N GLU A 40 2.11 14.16 -5.04
CA GLU A 40 1.87 14.22 -6.49
C GLU A 40 1.04 13.04 -7.02
N LEU A 41 0.44 12.24 -6.13
CA LEU A 41 -0.44 11.13 -6.48
C LEU A 41 -1.89 11.61 -6.59
N ASP A 42 -2.63 11.04 -7.54
CA ASP A 42 -4.07 11.22 -7.60
C ASP A 42 -4.79 10.41 -6.51
N ALA A 43 -6.13 10.51 -6.46
CA ALA A 43 -6.91 9.87 -5.41
C ALA A 43 -6.83 8.33 -5.43
N GLU A 44 -6.71 7.71 -6.60
CA GLU A 44 -6.63 6.25 -6.74
C GLU A 44 -5.22 5.77 -6.36
N GLU A 45 -4.21 6.48 -6.85
CA GLU A 45 -2.82 6.24 -6.49
C GLU A 45 -2.55 6.43 -4.98
N LEU A 46 -3.20 7.41 -4.34
CA LEU A 46 -3.06 7.64 -2.90
C LEU A 46 -3.56 6.45 -2.07
N VAL A 47 -4.62 5.77 -2.49
CA VAL A 47 -5.12 4.57 -1.80
C VAL A 47 -4.08 3.45 -1.85
N LEU A 48 -3.49 3.22 -3.02
CA LEU A 48 -2.42 2.23 -3.20
C LEU A 48 -1.17 2.59 -2.40
N TYR A 49 -0.84 3.88 -2.28
CA TYR A 49 0.31 4.35 -1.53
C TYR A 49 0.13 4.16 -0.01
N ASP A 50 -1.06 4.47 0.52
CA ASP A 50 -1.41 4.25 1.92
C ASP A 50 -1.40 2.76 2.29
N GLU A 51 -1.98 1.93 1.42
CA GLU A 51 -1.97 0.48 1.55
C GLU A 51 -0.54 -0.07 1.52
N LEU A 52 0.27 0.34 0.53
CA LEU A 52 1.67 -0.09 0.43
C LEU A 52 2.47 0.29 1.68
N THR A 53 2.32 1.52 2.18
CA THR A 53 3.02 1.99 3.38
C THR A 53 2.63 1.15 4.61
N THR A 54 1.36 0.76 4.71
CA THR A 54 0.87 -0.12 5.77
C THR A 54 1.48 -1.52 5.67
N LEU A 55 1.54 -2.08 4.46
CA LEU A 55 2.11 -3.41 4.23
C LEU A 55 3.62 -3.44 4.48
N GLU A 56 4.37 -2.43 4.02
CA GLU A 56 5.80 -2.26 4.29
C GLU A 56 6.07 -2.23 5.80
N TYR A 57 5.27 -1.48 6.56
CA TYR A 57 5.35 -1.47 8.03
C TYR A 57 5.09 -2.84 8.65
N LEU A 58 4.11 -3.60 8.15
CA LEU A 58 3.81 -4.95 8.65
C LEU A 58 4.91 -5.97 8.31
N LEU A 59 5.62 -5.76 7.20
CA LEU A 59 6.68 -6.64 6.72
C LEU A 59 8.07 -6.31 7.28
N ASP A 60 8.22 -5.15 7.93
CA ASP A 60 9.50 -4.56 8.37
C ASP A 60 10.43 -4.23 7.20
N GLU A 61 9.86 -3.64 6.14
CA GLU A 61 10.51 -3.26 4.86
C GLU A 61 10.62 -1.74 4.64
#